data_AF-A0A428T404-F1
#
_entry.id   AF-A0A428T404-F1
#
_cell.length_a   1.000
_cell.length_b   1.000
_cell.length_c   1.000
_cell.angle_alpha   90.00
_cell.angle_beta   90.00
_cell.angle_gamma   90.00
#
_symmetry.space_group_name_H-M   'P 1'
#
loop_
_entity.id
_entity.type
_entity.pdbx_description
1 polymer ?
#
loop_
_entity_poly.entity_id
_entity_poly.type
_entity_poly.pdbx_seq_one_letter_code
_entity_poly.pdbx_strand_id
1 'polypeptide(L)' 'MEIRGNPADGKPNGRPAITRRSCDQCRSRKVGCDRGSPCSNCVSARVQCTHSAVASKPATGKQRVLISTQYERKN' A
#
# COMPACT_ATOMS: atom_id res chain seq x y z
N MET A 1 -40.34 -21.06 13.84
CA MET A 1 -40.09 -20.54 12.49
C MET A 1 -39.41 -19.18 12.59
N GLU A 2 -38.52 -18.89 11.64
CA GLU A 2 -37.76 -17.64 11.42
C GLU A 2 -36.50 -17.38 12.29
N ILE A 3 -35.48 -18.26 12.24
CA ILE A 3 -34.11 -17.86 12.67
C ILE A 3 -33.32 -17.39 11.45
N ARG A 4 -33.13 -16.07 11.46
CA ARG A 4 -32.47 -15.17 10.52
C ARG A 4 -31.06 -15.58 10.10
N GLY A 5 -30.79 -15.41 8.80
CA GLY A 5 -29.52 -14.85 8.31
C GLY A 5 -28.53 -15.85 7.70
N ASN A 6 -28.57 -15.99 6.37
CA ASN A 6 -27.58 -16.69 5.55
C ASN A 6 -26.38 -15.75 5.33
N PRO A 7 -25.14 -16.08 5.77
CA PRO A 7 -23.98 -15.24 5.54
C PRO A 7 -23.44 -15.47 4.12
N ALA A 8 -24.18 -14.97 3.12
CA ALA A 8 -23.73 -14.91 1.73
C ALA A 8 -23.11 -13.54 1.41
N ASP A 9 -22.33 -12.98 2.34
CA ASP A 9 -21.59 -11.76 2.10
C ASP A 9 -20.16 -12.14 1.70
N GLY A 10 -20.01 -12.53 0.44
CA GLY A 10 -18.71 -12.65 -0.22
C GLY A 10 -17.95 -11.34 -0.06
N LYS A 11 -17.03 -11.30 0.90
CA LYS A 11 -16.07 -10.22 1.08
C LYS A 11 -15.29 -10.13 -0.24
N PRO A 12 -15.31 -9.02 -1.00
CA PRO A 12 -14.43 -8.90 -2.14
C PRO A 12 -13.00 -8.82 -1.58
N ASN A 13 -12.31 -9.95 -1.58
CA ASN A 13 -10.87 -10.09 -1.34
C ASN A 13 -10.11 -9.50 -2.54
N GLY A 14 -10.33 -8.22 -2.78
CA GLY A 14 -9.73 -7.47 -3.86
C GLY A 14 -9.52 -6.05 -3.36
N ARG A 15 -8.52 -5.85 -2.50
CA ARG A 15 -7.94 -4.51 -2.40
C ARG A 15 -7.53 -4.18 -3.84
N PRO A 16 -8.14 -3.18 -4.49
CA PRO A 16 -7.79 -2.86 -5.86
C PRO A 16 -6.30 -2.60 -5.87
N ALA A 17 -5.56 -3.33 -6.72
CA ALA A 17 -4.14 -3.15 -6.86
C ALA A 17 -3.90 -1.65 -7.07
N ILE A 18 -3.27 -1.00 -6.09
CA ILE A 18 -3.03 0.44 -6.11
C ILE A 18 -2.01 0.66 -7.24
N THR A 19 -2.50 0.89 -8.46
CA THR A 19 -1.68 0.96 -9.69
C THR A 19 -0.64 2.09 -9.61
N ARG A 20 -0.97 3.13 -8.85
CA ARG A 20 -0.12 4.29 -8.55
C ARG A 20 -0.21 4.66 -7.08
N ARG A 21 0.93 4.99 -6.49
CA ARG A 21 0.97 5.60 -5.15
C ARG A 21 0.28 6.96 -5.17
N SER A 22 -0.32 7.33 -4.04
CA SER A 22 -0.72 8.72 -3.78
C SER A 22 0.47 9.65 -4.02
N CYS A 23 0.20 10.86 -4.52
CA CYS A 23 1.22 11.90 -4.64
C CYS A 23 1.77 12.28 -3.25
N ASP A 24 2.93 12.92 -3.22
CA ASP A 24 3.60 13.29 -1.97
C ASP A 24 2.74 14.24 -1.14
N GLN A 25 2.02 15.16 -1.79
CA GLN A 25 1.16 16.14 -1.13
C GLN A 25 -0.07 15.50 -0.48
N CYS A 26 -0.73 14.55 -1.14
CA CYS A 26 -1.83 13.82 -0.52
C CYS A 26 -1.33 12.90 0.60
N ARG A 27 -0.12 12.36 0.45
CA ARG A 27 0.50 11.49 1.45
C ARG A 27 0.91 12.25 2.71
N SER A 28 1.51 13.44 2.56
CA SER A 28 1.87 14.31 3.67
C SER A 28 0.63 14.83 4.41
N ARG A 29 -0.42 15.18 3.67
CA ARG A 29 -1.71 15.64 4.20
C ARG A 29 -2.64 14.52 4.68
N LYS A 30 -2.26 13.25 4.48
CA LYS A 30 -3.06 12.06 4.81
C LYS A 30 -4.49 12.09 4.23
N VAL A 31 -4.65 12.64 3.02
CA VAL A 31 -5.94 12.72 2.32
C VAL A 31 -6.00 11.68 1.18
N GLY A 32 -7.23 11.28 0.82
CA GLY A 32 -7.45 10.36 -0.30
C GLY A 32 -6.97 10.97 -1.62
N CYS A 33 -6.05 10.30 -2.31
CA CYS A 33 -5.52 10.75 -3.60
C CYS A 33 -6.31 10.13 -4.75
N ASP A 34 -6.85 10.95 -5.64
CA ASP A 34 -7.47 10.53 -6.91
C ASP A 34 -6.44 9.96 -7.90
N ARG A 35 -5.14 10.19 -7.67
CA ARG A 35 -4.00 9.66 -8.45
C ARG A 35 -3.98 10.12 -9.92
N GLY A 36 -4.74 11.17 -10.26
CA GLY A 36 -4.56 11.91 -11.50
C GLY A 36 -3.23 12.68 -11.51
N SER A 37 -2.78 13.09 -12.69
CA SER A 37 -1.56 13.89 -12.85
C SER A 37 -1.91 15.18 -13.62
N PRO A 38 -2.15 16.31 -12.94
CA PRO A 38 -2.13 16.54 -11.48
C PRO A 38 -3.37 15.99 -10.75
N CYS A 39 -3.23 15.71 -9.45
CA CYS A 39 -4.33 15.20 -8.63
C CYS A 39 -5.38 16.29 -8.33
N SER A 40 -6.67 15.96 -8.24
CA SER A 40 -7.75 16.93 -7.94
C SER A 40 -7.48 17.73 -6.67
N ASN A 41 -7.01 17.08 -5.60
CA ASN A 41 -6.65 17.77 -4.35
C ASN A 41 -5.47 18.74 -4.52
N CYS A 42 -4.54 18.42 -5.43
CA CYS A 42 -3.38 19.22 -5.74
C CYS A 42 -3.78 20.45 -6.56
N VAL A 43 -4.69 20.26 -7.52
CA VAL A 43 -5.30 21.34 -8.32
C VAL A 43 -6.07 22.29 -7.41
N SER A 44 -6.94 21.78 -6.55
CA SER A 44 -7.72 22.60 -5.61
C SER A 44 -6.84 23.36 -4.61
N ALA A 45 -5.75 22.74 -4.16
CA ALA A 45 -4.79 23.39 -3.27
C ALA A 45 -3.76 24.28 -4.00
N ARG A 46 -3.76 24.30 -5.35
CA ARG A 46 -2.79 25.00 -6.20
C ARG A 46 -1.33 24.69 -5.83
N VAL A 47 -1.06 23.43 -5.47
CA VAL A 47 0.28 22.95 -5.13
C VAL A 47 0.83 22.05 -6.23
N GLN A 48 2.17 21.95 -6.29
CA GLN A 48 2.83 21.05 -7.21
C GLN A 48 2.51 19.59 -6.85
N CYS A 49 1.95 18.84 -7.81
CA CYS A 49 1.68 17.41 -7.65
C CYS A 49 2.95 16.61 -7.99
N THR A 50 3.72 16.26 -6.97
CA THR A 50 4.90 15.41 -7.14
C THR A 50 4.58 13.97 -6.75
N HIS A 51 5.11 13.03 -7.52
CA HIS A 51 5.16 11.62 -7.16
C HIS A 51 6.63 11.25 -7.05
N SER A 52 7.24 11.53 -5.90
CA SER A 52 8.59 11.10 -5.63
C SER A 52 8.58 9.58 -5.66
N ALA A 53 9.04 9.01 -6.77
CA ALA A 53 9.45 7.62 -6.80
C ALA A 53 10.48 7.53 -5.68
N VAL A 54 10.12 6.87 -4.58
CA VAL A 54 11.08 6.52 -3.53
C VAL A 54 12.22 5.93 -4.31
N ALA A 55 13.34 6.65 -4.39
CA ALA A 55 14.50 6.22 -5.14
C ALA A 55 14.68 4.78 -4.72
N SER A 56 14.57 3.87 -5.69
CA SER A 56 14.95 2.48 -5.51
C SER A 56 16.43 2.52 -5.23
N LYS A 57 16.84 2.99 -4.05
CA LYS A 57 18.09 2.59 -3.46
C LYS A 57 17.89 1.08 -3.39
N PRO A 58 18.66 0.27 -4.14
CA PRO A 58 18.79 -1.11 -3.74
C PRO A 58 19.40 -0.99 -2.35
N ALA A 59 18.55 -0.99 -1.31
CA ALA A 59 18.98 -1.33 0.01
C ALA A 59 19.51 -2.73 -0.21
N THR A 60 20.83 -2.84 -0.37
CA THR A 60 21.59 -4.07 -0.43
C THR A 60 21.02 -4.92 0.68
N GLY A 61 20.13 -5.84 0.30
CA GLY A 61 19.21 -6.45 1.22
C GLY A 61 20.07 -7.16 2.22
N LYS A 62 20.02 -6.74 3.48
CA LYS A 62 20.42 -7.62 4.57
C LYS A 62 19.42 -8.76 4.49
N GLN A 63 19.79 -9.80 3.74
CA GLN A 63 18.98 -10.96 3.51
C GLN A 63 18.61 -11.48 4.89
N ARG A 64 17.30 -11.55 5.18
CA ARG A 64 16.83 -12.14 6.44
C ARG A 64 17.18 -13.62 6.37
N VAL A 65 18.23 -14.02 7.08
CA VAL A 65 18.60 -15.43 7.20
C VAL A 65 17.62 -16.10 8.16
N LEU A 66 17.07 -17.24 7.76
CA LEU A 66 16.21 -18.07 8.60
C LEU A 66 17.10 -18.83 9.59
N ILE A 67 17.09 -18.41 10.86
CA ILE A 67 17.97 -18.91 11.93
C ILE A 67 17.71 -20.40 12.25
N SER A 68 16.55 -20.96 11.89
CA SER A 68 16.23 -22.38 12.14
C SER A 68 17.24 -23.35 11.51
N THR A 69 17.70 -23.05 10.30
CA THR A 69 18.69 -23.87 9.55
C THR A 69 20.07 -23.97 10.22
N GLN A 70 20.37 -23.05 11.14
CA GLN A 70 21.60 -23.10 11.94
C GLN A 70 21.42 -23.95 13.19
N TYR A 71 20.20 -24.08 13.71
CA TYR A 71 19.92 -24.87 14.91
C TYR A 71 19.92 -26.37 14.60
N GLU A 72 19.38 -26.77 13.45
CA GLU A 72 19.29 -28.18 13.01
C GLU A 72 20.66 -28.85 12.76
N ARG A 73 21.71 -28.06 12.48
CA ARG A 73 23.07 -28.57 12.22
C ARG A 73 23.95 -28.70 13.47
N LYS A 74 23.47 -28.24 14.63
CA LYS A 74 24.21 -28.28 15.89
C LYS A 74 23.88 -29.50 16.75
N ASN A 75 22.85 -30.27 16.37
CA ASN A 75 22.56 -31.61 16.90
C ASN A 75 23.08 -32.69 15.96
#